data_AF-A0A8J7RR85-F1
#
_entry.id   AF-A0A8J7RR85-F1
#
_cell.length_a   1.000
_cell.length_b   1.000
_cell.length_c   1.000
_cell.angle_alpha   90.00
_cell.angle_beta   90.00
_cell.angle_gamma   90.00
#
_symmetry.space_group_name_H-M   'P 1'
#
loop_
_entity.id
_entity.type
_entity.pdbx_description
1 polymer ?
#
loop_
_entity_poly.entity_id
_entity_poly.type
_entity_poly.pdbx_seq_one_letter_code
_entity_poly.pdbx_strand_id
1 'polypeptide(L)'
;MKHESLAAAVTGIDDALLEDALQAPSAVRVPRRKVWYAAAGLILVFCAALLWQMAAFPRITLEGAAVGRQPVTVVRPPESRELGPAVQTAQAAQELRVQLSVSCPRRVELTVSAGELQVLSGESPVYRGDAYSGSGRALSVLWVIAGAQPDAVYRMTVNEKVLALSCDEQGTWTIRQQ
;
A
#
# COMPACT_ATOMS: atom_id res chain seq x y z
N MET A 1 -67.49 53.32 17.53
CA MET A 1 -66.80 53.05 16.25
C MET A 1 -65.35 52.56 16.49
N LYS A 2 -65.13 51.46 17.23
CA LYS A 2 -63.77 50.93 17.50
C LYS A 2 -63.67 49.39 17.47
N HIS A 3 -64.69 48.69 16.98
CA HIS A 3 -64.73 47.21 16.97
C HIS A 3 -64.76 46.58 15.58
N GLU A 4 -64.86 47.36 14.51
CA GLU A 4 -64.90 46.82 13.14
C GLU A 4 -63.50 46.64 12.53
N SER A 5 -62.49 47.41 12.96
CA SER A 5 -61.12 47.27 12.42
C SER A 5 -60.36 46.05 12.96
N LEU A 6 -60.78 45.51 14.11
CA LEU A 6 -60.18 44.32 14.72
C LEU A 6 -60.72 43.02 14.10
N ALA A 7 -61.98 43.00 13.66
CA ALA A 7 -62.57 41.87 12.94
C ALA A 7 -61.95 41.71 11.54
N ALA A 8 -61.69 42.82 10.83
CA ALA A 8 -61.08 42.80 9.51
C ALA A 8 -59.60 42.38 9.52
N ALA A 9 -58.87 42.66 10.60
CA ALA A 9 -57.45 42.32 10.72
C ALA A 9 -57.20 40.83 11.03
N VAL A 10 -58.18 40.14 11.62
CA VAL A 10 -58.06 38.70 11.95
C VAL A 10 -58.42 37.82 10.77
N THR A 11 -59.31 38.24 9.87
CA THR A 11 -59.70 37.47 8.68
C THR A 11 -58.73 37.63 7.51
N GLY A 12 -58.00 38.75 7.42
CA GLY A 12 -57.09 39.00 6.29
C GLY A 12 -55.73 38.29 6.36
N ILE A 13 -55.32 37.83 7.55
CA ILE A 13 -54.01 37.17 7.75
C ILE A 13 -54.08 35.68 7.34
N ASP A 14 -55.24 35.06 7.45
CA ASP A 14 -55.40 33.61 7.22
C ASP A 14 -55.42 33.26 5.73
N ASP A 15 -56.12 34.05 4.90
CA ASP A 15 -56.23 33.79 3.46
C ASP A 15 -54.91 34.01 2.71
N ALA A 16 -54.14 35.04 3.07
CA ALA A 16 -52.85 35.31 2.46
C ALA A 16 -51.80 34.24 2.82
N LEU A 17 -51.84 33.70 4.05
CA LEU A 17 -51.00 32.58 4.46
C LEU A 17 -51.45 31.26 3.82
N LEU A 18 -52.76 31.06 3.61
CA LEU A 18 -53.30 29.91 2.88
C LEU A 18 -52.87 29.93 1.41
N GLU A 19 -52.92 31.10 0.78
CA GLU A 19 -52.54 31.28 -0.63
C GLU A 19 -51.03 31.10 -0.84
N ASP A 20 -50.19 31.57 0.09
CA ASP A 20 -48.75 31.37 0.07
C ASP A 20 -48.36 29.90 0.37
N ALA A 21 -49.11 29.22 1.25
CA ALA A 21 -48.96 27.78 1.48
C ALA A 21 -49.42 26.92 0.29
N LEU A 22 -50.42 27.37 -0.47
CA LEU A 22 -50.86 26.74 -1.72
C LEU A 22 -49.87 26.99 -2.87
N GLN A 23 -49.15 28.10 -2.84
CA GLN A 23 -48.08 28.44 -3.80
C GLN A 23 -46.72 27.83 -3.43
N ALA A 24 -46.62 27.09 -2.32
CA ALA A 24 -45.40 26.39 -1.93
C ALA A 24 -44.87 25.59 -3.15
N PRO A 25 -43.64 25.87 -3.61
CA PRO A 25 -43.12 25.25 -4.83
C PRO A 25 -43.15 23.74 -4.64
N SER A 26 -43.89 23.06 -5.53
CA SER A 26 -44.00 21.60 -5.53
C SER A 26 -42.60 21.01 -5.41
N ALA A 27 -42.34 20.33 -4.29
CA ALA A 27 -41.07 19.66 -4.06
C ALA A 27 -40.72 18.85 -5.31
N VAL A 28 -39.59 19.17 -5.94
CA VAL A 28 -39.15 18.54 -7.19
C VAL A 28 -38.99 17.05 -6.89
N ARG A 29 -40.03 16.26 -7.25
CA ARG A 29 -40.03 14.82 -7.08
C ARG A 29 -39.07 14.23 -8.10
N VAL A 30 -37.81 14.12 -7.70
CA VAL A 30 -36.81 13.41 -8.48
C VAL A 30 -37.29 11.97 -8.63
N PRO A 31 -37.52 11.46 -9.85
CA PRO A 31 -38.04 10.13 -10.04
C PRO A 31 -37.06 9.14 -9.41
N ARG A 32 -37.54 8.31 -8.48
CA ARG A 32 -36.72 7.37 -7.68
C ARG A 32 -35.71 6.59 -8.53
N ARG A 33 -36.08 6.20 -9.76
CA ARG A 33 -35.18 5.53 -10.73
C ARG A 33 -33.91 6.33 -11.04
N LYS A 34 -33.99 7.66 -11.22
CA LYS A 34 -32.82 8.52 -11.45
C LYS A 34 -31.88 8.59 -10.25
N VAL A 35 -32.44 8.50 -9.03
CA VAL A 35 -31.65 8.41 -7.79
C VAL A 35 -30.90 7.09 -7.70
N TRP A 36 -31.53 5.97 -8.11
CA TRP A 36 -30.85 4.66 -8.18
C TRP A 36 -29.70 4.65 -9.19
N TYR A 37 -29.85 5.27 -10.36
CA TYR A 37 -28.76 5.37 -11.34
C TYR A 37 -27.61 6.26 -10.85
N ALA A 38 -27.92 7.38 -10.18
CA ALA A 38 -26.90 8.25 -9.61
C ALA A 38 -26.11 7.53 -8.49
N ALA A 39 -26.80 6.80 -7.61
CA ALA A 39 -26.17 6.01 -6.56
C ALA A 39 -25.30 4.86 -7.13
N ALA A 40 -25.81 4.14 -8.13
CA ALA A 40 -25.04 3.09 -8.81
C ALA A 40 -23.79 3.63 -9.52
N GLY A 41 -23.89 4.82 -10.14
CA GLY A 41 -22.76 5.51 -10.75
C GLY A 41 -21.68 5.89 -9.73
N LEU A 42 -22.07 6.43 -8.58
CA LEU A 42 -21.14 6.75 -7.49
C LEU A 42 -20.45 5.50 -6.93
N ILE A 43 -21.19 4.41 -6.74
CA ILE A 43 -20.62 3.13 -6.31
C ILE A 43 -19.61 2.61 -7.34
N LEU A 44 -19.93 2.70 -8.64
CA LEU A 44 -19.03 2.23 -9.69
C LEU A 44 -17.74 3.06 -9.75
N VAL A 45 -17.84 4.40 -9.65
CA VAL A 45 -16.67 5.28 -9.58
C VAL A 45 -15.84 4.99 -8.34
N PHE A 46 -16.49 4.77 -7.19
CA PHE A 46 -15.80 4.42 -5.95
C PHE A 46 -15.10 3.06 -6.04
N CYS A 47 -15.77 2.03 -6.57
CA CYS A 47 -15.17 0.72 -6.81
C CYS A 47 -14.01 0.81 -7.81
N ALA A 48 -14.15 1.58 -8.89
CA ALA A 48 -13.07 1.79 -9.85
C ALA A 48 -11.87 2.49 -9.21
N ALA A 49 -12.09 3.50 -8.37
CA ALA A 49 -11.02 4.17 -7.62
C ALA A 49 -10.31 3.21 -6.66
N LEU A 50 -11.07 2.38 -5.91
CA LEU A 50 -10.50 1.37 -5.03
C LEU A 50 -9.70 0.31 -5.78
N LEU A 51 -10.22 -0.19 -6.90
CA LEU A 51 -9.53 -1.17 -7.74
C LEU A 51 -8.24 -0.58 -8.33
N TRP A 52 -8.25 0.69 -8.72
CA TRP A 52 -7.05 1.38 -9.19
C TRP A 52 -6.00 1.54 -8.09
N GLN A 53 -6.41 1.86 -6.86
CA GLN A 53 -5.52 1.92 -5.71
C GLN A 53 -4.92 0.54 -5.39
N MET A 54 -5.74 -0.51 -5.40
CA MET A 54 -5.25 -1.88 -5.15
C MET A 54 -4.27 -2.37 -6.23
N ALA A 55 -4.51 -2.03 -7.49
CA ALA A 55 -3.60 -2.35 -8.58
C ALA A 55 -2.27 -1.58 -8.49
N ALA A 56 -2.17 -0.51 -7.71
CA ALA A 56 -0.94 0.29 -7.61
C ALA A 56 0.09 -0.26 -6.62
N PHE A 57 -0.26 -1.27 -5.81
CA PHE A 57 0.66 -1.74 -4.78
C PHE A 57 1.79 -2.63 -5.33
N PRO A 58 3.04 -2.41 -4.90
CA PRO A 58 4.16 -3.26 -5.26
C PRO A 58 3.94 -4.68 -4.73
N ARG A 59 4.08 -5.69 -5.59
CA ARG A 59 4.11 -7.10 -5.20
C ARG A 59 5.56 -7.53 -5.09
N ILE A 60 5.95 -7.98 -3.90
CA ILE A 60 7.32 -8.37 -3.59
C ILE A 60 7.32 -9.87 -3.36
N THR A 61 8.15 -10.60 -4.08
CA THR A 61 8.32 -12.04 -3.89
C THR A 61 9.79 -12.37 -3.64
N LEU A 62 10.04 -13.35 -2.77
CA LEU A 62 11.34 -13.95 -2.52
C LEU A 62 11.27 -15.36 -3.10
N GLU A 63 12.08 -15.68 -4.11
CA GLU A 63 12.09 -17.01 -4.76
C GLU A 63 10.69 -17.51 -5.20
N GLY A 64 9.79 -16.57 -5.55
CA GLY A 64 8.41 -16.87 -5.93
C GLY A 64 7.40 -16.87 -4.77
N ALA A 65 7.83 -16.92 -3.51
CA ALA A 65 6.97 -16.76 -2.34
C ALA A 65 6.67 -15.28 -2.08
N ALA A 66 5.39 -14.92 -1.91
CA ALA A 66 5.02 -13.53 -1.63
C ALA A 66 5.49 -13.11 -0.23
N VAL A 67 6.29 -12.05 -0.16
CA VAL A 67 6.75 -11.47 1.11
C VAL A 67 5.63 -10.58 1.64
N GLY A 68 5.01 -11.03 2.72
CA GLY A 68 3.93 -10.33 3.42
C GLY A 68 4.21 -10.24 4.90
N ARG A 69 3.15 -10.23 5.72
CA ARG A 69 3.28 -10.21 7.19
C ARG A 69 3.83 -11.50 7.77
N GLN A 70 3.62 -12.62 7.07
CA GLN A 70 4.22 -13.90 7.45
C GLN A 70 5.71 -13.88 7.06
N PRO A 71 6.62 -14.24 7.98
CA PRO A 71 8.04 -14.28 7.68
C PRO A 71 8.32 -15.38 6.64
N VAL A 72 9.14 -15.04 5.65
CA VAL A 72 9.63 -15.96 4.63
C VAL A 72 11.10 -16.24 4.91
N THR A 73 11.47 -17.51 4.97
CA THR A 73 12.86 -17.93 5.17
C THR A 73 13.71 -17.58 3.96
N VAL A 74 14.85 -16.93 4.20
CA VAL A 74 15.86 -16.67 3.17
C VAL A 74 16.71 -17.93 3.04
N VAL A 75 16.45 -18.72 2.00
CA VAL A 75 17.23 -19.93 1.72
C VAL A 75 18.62 -19.48 1.27
N ARG A 76 19.62 -19.73 2.10
CA ARG A 76 21.02 -19.56 1.70
C ARG A 76 21.37 -20.67 0.71
N PRO A 77 22.02 -20.37 -0.43
CA PRO A 77 22.63 -21.40 -1.25
C PRO A 77 23.51 -22.28 -0.37
N PRO A 78 23.48 -23.61 -0.51
CA PRO A 78 24.22 -24.54 0.34
C PRO A 78 25.71 -24.50 0.01
N GLU A 79 26.38 -23.37 0.21
CA GLU A 79 27.83 -23.30 0.27
C GLU A 79 28.24 -23.24 1.74
N SER A 80 28.98 -24.27 2.15
CA SER A 80 29.58 -24.51 3.48
C SER A 80 28.84 -25.53 4.36
N ARG A 81 28.69 -26.76 3.86
CA ARG A 81 28.62 -27.94 4.74
C ARG A 81 30.05 -28.30 5.14
N GLU A 82 30.26 -28.40 6.45
CA GLU A 82 31.46 -28.88 7.16
C GLU A 82 32.61 -27.89 7.36
N LEU A 83 32.56 -27.09 8.43
CA LEU A 83 33.78 -26.83 9.21
C LEU A 83 33.42 -26.70 10.70
N GLY A 84 34.30 -27.26 11.54
CA GLY A 84 34.12 -27.43 12.99
C GLY A 84 34.03 -26.12 13.80
N PRO A 85 34.08 -26.22 15.14
CA PRO A 85 33.65 -25.16 16.07
C PRO A 85 34.43 -23.83 16.00
N ALA A 86 35.48 -23.73 15.17
CA ALA A 86 36.19 -22.47 14.89
C ALA A 86 35.49 -21.56 13.86
N VAL A 87 34.41 -22.02 13.21
CA VAL A 87 33.75 -21.31 12.09
C VAL A 87 32.53 -20.48 12.51
N GLN A 88 32.05 -20.60 13.75
CA GLN A 88 30.98 -19.73 14.25
C GLN A 88 31.38 -18.24 14.21
N THR A 89 32.67 -17.92 14.39
CA THR A 89 33.20 -16.56 14.29
C THR A 89 33.43 -16.11 12.83
N ALA A 90 33.61 -17.04 11.88
CA ALA A 90 33.78 -16.74 10.46
C ALA A 90 32.45 -16.57 9.71
N GLN A 91 31.35 -17.14 10.24
CA GLN A 91 30.00 -16.95 9.71
C GLN A 91 29.49 -15.51 9.84
N ALA A 92 30.02 -14.73 10.80
CA ALA A 92 29.73 -13.30 10.96
C ALA A 92 30.29 -12.42 9.82
N ALA A 93 31.20 -12.94 8.99
CA ALA A 93 31.79 -12.24 7.85
C ALA A 93 31.21 -12.69 6.50
N GLN A 94 30.20 -13.57 6.49
CA GLN A 94 29.55 -14.00 5.25
C GLN A 94 28.62 -12.90 4.71
N GLU A 95 28.80 -12.62 3.42
CA GLU A 95 27.94 -11.72 2.65
C GLU A 95 26.55 -12.36 2.52
N LEU A 96 25.54 -11.72 3.12
CA LEU A 96 24.15 -12.15 3.03
C LEU A 96 23.55 -11.62 1.73
N ARG A 97 23.10 -12.54 0.87
CA ARG A 97 22.50 -12.24 -0.43
C ARG A 97 21.02 -12.60 -0.42
N VAL A 98 20.17 -11.62 -0.68
CA VAL A 98 18.70 -11.77 -0.70
C VAL A 98 18.19 -11.36 -2.08
N GLN A 99 17.72 -12.32 -2.86
CA GLN A 99 17.18 -12.07 -4.20
C GLN A 99 15.67 -11.90 -4.16
N LEU A 100 15.20 -10.69 -4.46
CA LEU A 100 13.82 -10.28 -4.44
C LEU A 100 13.34 -9.97 -5.86
N SER A 101 12.14 -10.43 -6.19
CA SER A 101 11.43 -10.03 -7.39
C SER A 101 10.35 -9.02 -7.03
N VAL A 102 10.54 -7.78 -7.49
CA VAL A 102 9.64 -6.67 -7.22
C VAL A 102 8.82 -6.37 -8.47
N SER A 103 7.51 -6.62 -8.41
CA SER A 103 6.58 -6.27 -9.48
C SER A 103 5.80 -5.00 -9.13
N CYS A 104 6.02 -3.94 -9.90
CA CYS A 104 5.36 -2.66 -9.75
C CYS A 104 4.73 -2.23 -11.08
N PRO A 105 3.43 -1.93 -11.14
CA PRO A 105 2.84 -1.39 -12.37
C PRO A 105 3.18 0.09 -12.60
N ARG A 106 3.76 0.76 -11.59
CA ARG A 106 4.18 2.17 -11.62
C ARG A 106 5.69 2.29 -11.38
N ARG A 107 6.13 3.51 -11.09
CA ARG A 107 7.47 3.79 -10.59
C ARG A 107 7.73 2.99 -9.30
N VAL A 108 8.94 2.45 -9.20
CA VAL A 108 9.47 1.85 -7.98
C VAL A 108 10.55 2.76 -7.41
N GLU A 109 10.57 2.86 -6.09
CA GLU A 109 11.60 3.49 -5.29
C GLU A 109 12.04 2.45 -4.26
N LEU A 110 13.32 2.10 -4.29
CA LEU A 110 13.93 1.13 -3.40
C LEU A 110 14.98 1.86 -2.58
N THR A 111 15.02 1.61 -1.28
CA THR A 111 16.07 2.16 -0.41
C THR A 111 16.40 1.14 0.66
N VAL A 112 17.69 0.91 0.92
CA VAL A 112 18.14 -0.01 1.97
C VAL A 112 18.80 0.76 3.10
N SER A 113 18.60 0.30 4.34
CA SER A 113 19.25 0.88 5.51
C SER A 113 20.70 0.45 5.67
N ALA A 114 21.08 -0.66 5.04
CA ALA A 114 22.43 -1.19 5.03
C ALA A 114 22.62 -2.16 3.85
N GLY A 115 23.87 -2.37 3.47
CA GLY A 115 24.24 -3.20 2.32
C GLY A 115 24.11 -2.47 0.99
N GLU A 116 24.37 -3.21 -0.08
CA GLU A 116 24.29 -2.75 -1.46
C GLU A 116 23.07 -3.39 -2.15
N LEU A 117 22.36 -2.57 -2.88
CA LEU A 117 21.18 -2.90 -3.66
C LEU A 117 21.60 -2.97 -5.12
N GLN A 118 21.47 -4.15 -5.72
CA GLN A 118 21.78 -4.38 -7.13
C GLN A 118 20.50 -4.67 -7.91
N VAL A 119 20.23 -3.93 -8.97
CA VAL A 119 19.10 -4.21 -9.86
C VAL A 119 19.61 -5.00 -11.06
N LEU A 120 19.05 -6.18 -11.26
CA LEU A 120 19.45 -7.14 -12.29
C LEU A 120 18.52 -7.02 -13.51
N SER A 121 19.11 -7.08 -14.70
CA SER A 121 18.40 -7.31 -15.96
C SER A 121 18.90 -8.62 -16.56
N GLY A 122 18.13 -9.70 -16.35
CA GLY A 122 18.64 -11.05 -16.57
C GLY A 122 19.63 -11.43 -15.47
N GLU A 123 20.86 -11.81 -15.85
CA GLU A 123 21.92 -12.20 -14.91
C GLU A 123 22.89 -11.06 -14.56
N SER A 124 22.82 -9.94 -15.29
CA SER A 124 23.77 -8.84 -15.13
C SER A 124 23.20 -7.71 -14.29
N PRO A 125 23.98 -7.15 -13.33
CA PRO A 125 23.58 -5.96 -12.60
C PRO A 125 23.64 -4.73 -13.50
N VAL A 126 22.52 -4.04 -13.63
CA VAL A 126 22.38 -2.78 -14.37
C VAL A 126 22.55 -1.57 -13.45
N TYR A 127 22.30 -1.76 -12.16
CA TYR A 127 22.47 -0.73 -11.14
C TYR A 127 23.05 -1.31 -9.87
N ARG A 128 23.84 -0.51 -9.15
CA ARG A 128 24.37 -0.79 -7.81
C ARG A 128 24.37 0.48 -6.97
N GLY A 129 23.92 0.38 -5.73
CA GLY A 129 23.91 1.51 -4.78
C GLY A 129 23.01 1.22 -3.57
N ASP A 130 22.64 2.23 -2.81
CA ASP A 130 21.78 2.13 -1.61
C ASP A 130 20.32 2.55 -1.87
N ALA A 131 20.09 3.32 -2.94
CA ALA A 131 18.77 3.80 -3.33
C ALA A 131 18.57 3.74 -4.85
N TYR A 132 17.53 3.05 -5.30
CA TYR A 132 17.17 2.95 -6.71
C TYR A 132 15.80 3.56 -6.98
N SER A 133 15.68 4.30 -8.09
CA SER A 133 14.39 4.78 -8.58
C SER A 133 14.27 4.44 -10.06
N GLY A 134 13.18 3.76 -10.43
CA GLY A 134 13.00 3.31 -11.81
C GLY A 134 11.55 2.98 -12.14
N SER A 135 11.32 2.54 -13.37
CA SER A 135 10.01 2.10 -13.84
C SER A 135 10.13 0.75 -14.53
N GLY A 136 9.31 -0.22 -14.14
CA GLY A 136 9.32 -1.55 -14.74
C GLY A 136 8.29 -2.45 -14.10
N ARG A 137 7.60 -3.27 -14.92
CA ARG A 137 6.55 -4.18 -14.45
C ARG A 137 7.07 -5.25 -13.50
N ALA A 138 8.31 -5.70 -13.70
CA ALA A 138 8.99 -6.68 -12.88
C ALA A 138 10.48 -6.33 -12.85
N LEU A 139 11.06 -6.31 -11.66
CA LEU A 139 12.45 -5.99 -11.39
C LEU A 139 13.03 -7.08 -10.53
N SER A 140 14.16 -7.62 -10.96
CA SER A 140 14.96 -8.54 -10.16
C SER A 140 15.95 -7.72 -9.35
N VAL A 141 15.90 -7.84 -8.03
CA VAL A 141 16.70 -7.07 -7.10
C VAL A 141 17.51 -8.02 -6.25
N LEU A 142 18.82 -7.81 -6.16
CA LEU A 142 19.70 -8.52 -5.27
C LEU A 142 20.15 -7.56 -4.17
N TRP A 143 19.79 -7.86 -2.94
CA TRP A 143 20.23 -7.10 -1.77
C TRP A 143 21.37 -7.84 -1.07
N VAL A 144 22.51 -7.17 -0.94
CA VAL A 144 23.78 -7.75 -0.53
C VAL A 144 24.26 -7.03 0.74
N ILE A 145 24.37 -7.75 1.85
CA ILE A 145 24.83 -7.20 3.13
C ILE A 145 26.12 -7.90 3.52
N ALA A 146 27.24 -7.18 3.40
CA ALA A 146 28.54 -7.67 3.86
C ALA A 146 28.58 -7.69 5.39
N GLY A 147 28.98 -8.82 5.98
CA GLY A 147 29.14 -8.97 7.43
C GLY A 147 27.82 -8.85 8.20
N ALA A 148 26.77 -9.53 7.75
CA ALA A 148 25.47 -9.47 8.39
C ALA A 148 25.52 -10.01 9.84
N GLN A 149 25.11 -9.18 10.79
CA GLN A 149 25.10 -9.50 12.22
C GLN A 149 23.75 -10.10 12.63
N PRO A 150 23.71 -11.27 13.30
CA PRO A 150 22.45 -11.92 13.69
C PRO A 150 21.53 -11.05 14.56
N ASP A 151 22.11 -10.22 15.42
CA ASP A 151 21.37 -9.34 16.35
C ASP A 151 20.86 -8.04 15.69
N ALA A 152 21.23 -7.81 14.43
CA ALA A 152 20.84 -6.62 13.69
C ALA A 152 19.56 -6.86 12.86
N VAL A 153 18.74 -5.81 12.75
CA VAL A 153 17.57 -5.80 11.86
C VAL A 153 17.86 -4.88 10.68
N TYR A 154 17.90 -5.46 9.49
CA TYR A 154 18.11 -4.73 8.24
C TYR A 154 16.78 -4.37 7.61
N ARG A 155 16.67 -3.17 7.05
CA ARG A 155 15.43 -2.68 6.45
C ARG A 155 15.62 -2.34 4.98
N MET A 156 14.64 -2.76 4.18
CA MET A 156 14.50 -2.36 2.80
C MET A 156 13.13 -1.73 2.61
N THR A 157 13.10 -0.52 2.09
CA THR A 157 11.87 0.20 1.76
C THR A 157 11.62 0.07 0.26
N VAL A 158 10.42 -0.37 -0.10
CA VAL A 158 9.94 -0.49 -1.47
C VAL A 158 8.67 0.36 -1.60
N ASN A 159 8.81 1.56 -2.17
CA ASN A 159 7.82 2.63 -2.13
C ASN A 159 7.40 2.93 -0.68
N GLU A 160 6.19 2.55 -0.29
CA GLU A 160 5.64 2.74 1.06
C GLU A 160 5.75 1.49 1.95
N LYS A 161 6.20 0.35 1.39
CA LYS A 161 6.31 -0.91 2.13
C LYS A 161 7.70 -1.04 2.73
N VAL A 162 7.75 -1.36 4.01
CA VAL A 162 9.01 -1.65 4.71
C VAL A 162 9.14 -3.15 4.90
N LEU A 163 10.25 -3.71 4.43
CA LEU A 163 10.67 -5.08 4.68
C LEU A 163 11.72 -5.07 5.78
N ALA A 164 11.58 -5.96 6.75
CA ALA A 164 12.55 -6.21 7.79
C ALA A 164 13.16 -7.60 7.59
N LEU A 165 14.49 -7.64 7.55
CA LEU A 165 15.30 -8.84 7.52
C LEU A 165 15.97 -9.00 8.89
N SER A 166 15.77 -10.15 9.52
CA SER A 166 16.28 -10.46 10.85
C SER A 166 16.68 -11.93 10.92
N CYS A 167 17.68 -12.23 11.75
CA CYS A 167 18.05 -13.58 12.10
C CYS A 167 17.25 -14.03 13.33
N ASP A 168 16.81 -15.28 13.37
CA ASP A 168 16.26 -15.88 14.59
C ASP A 168 17.35 -16.51 15.46
N GLU A 169 16.96 -16.97 16.65
CA GLU A 169 17.87 -17.65 17.60
C GLU A 169 18.47 -18.94 17.03
N GLN A 170 17.87 -19.51 15.98
CA GLN A 170 18.33 -20.72 15.31
C GLN A 170 19.34 -20.41 14.19
N GLY A 171 19.66 -19.13 13.94
CA GLY A 171 20.55 -18.69 12.88
C GLY A 171 19.88 -18.62 11.50
N THR A 172 18.55 -18.68 11.45
CA THR A 172 17.76 -18.64 10.22
C THR A 172 17.37 -17.20 9.91
N TRP A 173 17.77 -16.72 8.73
CA TRP A 173 17.38 -15.41 8.23
C TRP A 173 15.96 -15.44 7.70
N THR A 174 15.14 -14.51 8.18
CA THR A 174 13.75 -14.35 7.72
C THR A 174 13.49 -12.92 7.28
N ILE A 175 12.70 -12.78 6.21
CA ILE A 175 12.24 -11.49 5.72
C ILE A 175 10.73 -11.38 5.88
N ARG A 176 10.26 -10.25 6.40
CA ARG A 176 8.83 -9.96 6.56
C ARG A 176 8.53 -8.51 6.23
N GLN A 177 7.31 -8.26 5.77
CA GLN A 177 6.77 -6.91 5.63
C GLN A 177 6.30 -6.40 7.01
N GLN A 178 6.73 -5.20 7.39
CA GLN A 178 6.25 -4.47 8.56
C GLN A 178 4.88 -3.82 8.33
#